data_AF-A0A078IKC9-F1
#
_entry.id   AF-A0A078IKC9-F1
#
_cell.length_a   1.000
_cell.length_b   1.000
_cell.length_c   1.000
_cell.angle_alpha   90.00
_cell.angle_beta   90.00
_cell.angle_gamma   90.00
#
_symmetry.space_group_name_H-M   'P 1'
#
loop_
_entity.id
_entity.type
_entity.pdbx_description
1 polymer ?
#
loop_
_entity_poly.entity_id
_entity_poly.type
_entity_poly.pdbx_seq_one_letter_code
_entity_poly.pdbx_strand_id
1 'polypeptide(L)'
;MITPDKSFDGTGRIGVQLSPNVRFSKVKPKNVTETFSFVGREFFGLSYNVLDSLKKTFLNFSQTASQVAGPVAIIAVGAEVAKSNADGLYQFAALLNLNLAVINLLPLPALDGGTLALILLEAVRGGRKLPLEVEQGIMSSGILLVIFLGLFLIVKDTLNLDFIREIL
;
A
#
# COMPACT_ATOMS: atom_id res chain seq x y z
N MET A 1 -20.47 -29.05 -18.25
CA MET A 1 -19.38 -29.93 -17.78
C MET A 1 -18.28 -29.03 -17.25
N ILE A 2 -17.87 -29.22 -16.00
CA ILE A 2 -16.73 -28.52 -15.38
C ILE A 2 -15.53 -29.46 -15.53
N THR A 3 -14.53 -29.04 -16.31
CA THR A 3 -13.29 -29.79 -16.50
C THR A 3 -12.28 -29.28 -15.47
N PRO A 4 -11.87 -30.08 -14.46
CA PRO A 4 -10.90 -29.64 -13.48
C PRO A 4 -9.52 -29.45 -14.12
N ASP A 5 -8.80 -28.44 -13.67
CA ASP A 5 -7.40 -28.22 -14.05
C ASP A 5 -6.51 -29.30 -13.40
N LYS A 6 -5.51 -29.78 -14.15
CA LYS A 6 -4.67 -30.89 -13.68
C LYS A 6 -3.59 -30.35 -12.75
N SER A 7 -3.73 -30.61 -11.45
CA SER A 7 -2.62 -30.41 -10.50
C SER A 7 -1.46 -31.36 -10.83
N PHE A 8 -0.22 -30.92 -10.54
CA PHE A 8 1.04 -31.62 -10.85
C PHE A 8 1.11 -33.07 -10.28
N ASP A 9 0.30 -33.37 -9.27
CA ASP A 9 0.21 -34.68 -8.59
C ASP A 9 -0.89 -35.60 -9.14
N GLY A 10 -1.53 -35.26 -10.27
CA GLY A 10 -2.58 -36.09 -10.89
C GLY A 10 -3.92 -36.14 -10.14
N THR A 11 -4.06 -35.37 -9.04
CA THR A 11 -5.32 -35.23 -8.30
C THR A 11 -6.05 -33.95 -8.71
N GLY A 12 -7.23 -34.09 -9.34
CA GLY A 12 -8.11 -32.96 -9.64
C GLY A 12 -8.87 -32.54 -8.39
N ARG A 13 -8.60 -31.34 -7.87
CA ARG A 13 -9.35 -30.78 -6.75
C ARG A 13 -10.44 -29.86 -7.29
N ILE A 14 -11.71 -30.21 -7.07
CA ILE A 14 -12.84 -29.32 -7.34
C ILE A 14 -13.01 -28.42 -6.12
N GLY A 15 -12.36 -27.25 -6.16
CA GLY A 15 -12.54 -26.21 -5.16
C GLY A 15 -13.78 -25.37 -5.47
N VAL A 16 -14.57 -25.04 -4.45
CA VAL A 16 -15.63 -24.03 -4.58
C VAL A 16 -15.04 -22.72 -4.06
N GLN A 17 -14.57 -21.85 -4.97
CA GLN A 17 -14.15 -20.52 -4.58
C GLN A 17 -15.39 -19.64 -4.47
N LEU A 18 -15.72 -19.22 -3.25
CA LEU A 18 -16.78 -18.26 -2.99
C LEU A 18 -16.36 -16.92 -3.62
N SER A 19 -16.80 -16.68 -4.85
CA SER A 19 -16.68 -15.35 -5.46
C SER A 19 -17.67 -14.43 -4.76
N PRO A 20 -17.23 -13.31 -4.16
CA PRO A 20 -18.13 -12.33 -3.58
C PRO A 20 -19.18 -11.93 -4.62
N ASN A 21 -20.46 -12.18 -4.34
CA ASN A 21 -21.58 -11.73 -5.18
C ASN A 21 -21.79 -10.22 -4.97
N VAL A 22 -20.77 -9.43 -5.32
CA VAL A 22 -20.83 -7.96 -5.28
C VAL A 22 -21.57 -7.54 -6.53
N ARG A 23 -22.90 -7.38 -6.42
CA ARG A 23 -23.65 -6.66 -7.44
C ARG A 23 -23.23 -5.20 -7.38
N PHE A 24 -22.36 -4.79 -8.30
CA PHE A 24 -22.00 -3.39 -8.52
C PHE A 24 -23.25 -2.62 -8.97
N SER A 25 -24.05 -2.19 -8.01
CA SER A 25 -25.14 -1.27 -8.26
C SER A 25 -24.52 0.10 -8.46
N LYS A 26 -24.43 0.56 -9.71
CA LYS A 26 -24.04 1.94 -10.03
C LYS A 26 -25.12 2.86 -9.45
N VAL A 27 -24.92 3.33 -8.22
CA VAL A 27 -25.80 4.31 -7.60
C VAL A 27 -25.58 5.62 -8.34
N LYS A 28 -26.56 6.05 -9.14
CA LYS A 28 -26.56 7.40 -9.70
C LYS A 28 -26.89 8.35 -8.55
N PRO A 29 -25.96 9.20 -8.09
CA PRO A 29 -26.26 10.17 -7.05
C PRO A 29 -27.34 11.12 -7.57
N LYS A 30 -28.33 11.42 -6.74
CA LYS A 30 -29.42 12.31 -7.13
C LYS A 30 -28.93 13.76 -7.09
N ASN A 31 -28.05 14.10 -6.14
CA ASN A 31 -27.55 15.45 -5.87
C ASN A 31 -26.03 15.46 -5.55
N VAL A 32 -25.37 16.61 -5.76
CA VAL A 32 -23.93 16.82 -5.43
C VAL A 32 -23.60 16.55 -3.95
N THR A 33 -24.50 16.94 -3.04
CA THR A 33 -24.33 16.70 -1.60
C THR A 33 -24.35 15.21 -1.24
N GLU A 34 -25.19 14.43 -1.92
CA GLU A 34 -25.24 12.98 -1.74
C GLU A 34 -23.92 12.37 -2.21
N THR A 35 -23.40 12.79 -3.37
CA THR A 35 -22.08 12.38 -3.88
C THR A 35 -20.97 12.68 -2.87
N PHE A 36 -20.91 13.90 -2.33
CA PHE A 36 -19.85 14.27 -1.39
C PHE A 36 -19.93 13.45 -0.09
N SER A 37 -21.13 13.25 0.45
CA SER A 37 -21.33 12.43 1.65
C SER A 37 -21.03 10.94 1.42
N PHE A 38 -21.30 10.44 0.22
CA PHE A 38 -20.99 9.06 -0.17
C PHE A 38 -19.48 8.88 -0.32
N VAL A 39 -18.83 9.73 -1.12
CA VAL A 39 -17.38 9.71 -1.32
C VAL A 39 -16.63 9.91 -0.01
N GLY A 40 -17.09 10.81 0.87
CA GLY A 40 -16.51 11.02 2.19
C GLY A 40 -16.54 9.74 3.04
N ARG A 41 -17.68 9.05 3.11
CA ARG A 41 -17.81 7.79 3.85
C ARG A 41 -16.91 6.70 3.29
N GLU A 42 -16.88 6.52 1.97
CA GLU A 42 -15.98 5.58 1.31
C GLU A 42 -14.52 5.90 1.59
N PHE A 43 -14.13 7.18 1.47
CA PHE A 43 -12.78 7.63 1.78
C PHE A 43 -12.36 7.32 3.21
N PHE A 44 -13.20 7.65 4.20
CA PHE A 44 -12.91 7.32 5.60
C PHE A 44 -12.90 5.81 5.87
N GLY A 45 -13.76 5.04 5.21
CA GLY A 45 -13.77 3.58 5.28
C GLY A 45 -12.47 2.96 4.75
N LEU A 46 -12.03 3.37 3.55
CA LEU A 46 -10.74 2.96 2.99
C LEU A 46 -9.59 3.42 3.89
N SER A 47 -9.66 4.63 4.45
CA SER A 47 -8.62 5.19 5.32
C SER A 47 -8.46 4.35 6.58
N TYR A 48 -9.58 3.98 7.19
CA TYR A 48 -9.59 3.09 8.35
C TYR A 48 -8.98 1.72 8.02
N ASN A 49 -9.32 1.14 6.87
CA ASN A 49 -8.76 -0.15 6.43
C ASN A 49 -7.23 -0.07 6.24
N VAL A 50 -6.73 1.02 5.64
CA VAL A 50 -5.28 1.24 5.47
C VAL A 50 -4.60 1.39 6.83
N LEU A 51 -5.18 2.16 7.76
CA LEU A 51 -4.65 2.35 9.11
C LEU A 51 -4.65 1.04 9.92
N ASP A 52 -5.72 0.26 9.84
CA ASP A 52 -5.83 -1.04 10.51
C ASP A 52 -4.81 -2.04 9.95
N SER A 53 -4.66 -2.10 8.62
CA SER A 53 -3.61 -2.88 7.96
C SER A 53 -2.21 -2.46 8.42
N LEU A 54 -1.93 -1.16 8.47
CA LEU A 54 -0.64 -0.66 8.95
C LEU A 54 -0.39 -1.03 10.43
N LYS A 55 -1.41 -0.88 11.28
CA LYS A 55 -1.35 -1.28 12.69
C LYS A 55 -1.07 -2.77 12.84
N LYS A 56 -1.72 -3.62 12.05
CA LYS A 56 -1.48 -5.06 12.02
C LYS A 56 -0.05 -5.38 11.57
N THR A 57 0.46 -4.71 10.53
CA THR A 57 1.85 -4.85 10.08
C THR A 57 2.85 -4.50 11.18
N PHE A 58 2.58 -3.43 11.95
CA PHE A 58 3.48 -2.99 13.03
C PHE A 58 3.46 -3.96 14.21
N LEU A 59 2.27 -4.47 14.60
CA LEU A 59 2.13 -5.36 15.75
C LEU A 59 2.46 -6.83 15.44
N ASN A 60 2.23 -7.28 14.19
CA ASN A 60 2.38 -8.67 13.76
C ASN A 60 3.30 -8.77 12.53
N PHE A 61 4.43 -8.07 12.57
CA PHE A 61 5.34 -7.93 11.43
C PHE A 61 5.73 -9.27 10.80
N SER A 62 6.05 -10.30 11.58
CA SER A 62 6.44 -11.61 11.06
C SER A 62 5.37 -12.28 10.17
N GLN A 63 4.08 -12.01 10.41
CA GLN A 63 2.99 -12.60 9.62
C GLN A 63 2.62 -11.74 8.41
N THR A 64 2.81 -10.42 8.51
CA THR A 64 2.42 -9.48 7.45
C THR A 64 3.58 -9.16 6.50
N ALA A 65 4.84 -9.27 6.95
CA ALA A 65 6.02 -8.95 6.14
C ALA A 65 6.14 -9.81 4.87
N SER A 66 5.69 -11.07 4.91
CA SER A 66 5.61 -11.95 3.74
C SER A 66 4.51 -11.55 2.76
N GLN A 67 3.53 -10.75 3.19
CA GLN A 67 2.40 -10.26 2.40
C GLN A 67 2.63 -8.84 1.87
N VAL A 68 3.72 -8.18 2.27
CA VAL A 68 4.09 -6.86 1.74
C VAL A 68 4.59 -7.03 0.30
N ALA A 69 3.79 -6.58 -0.65
CA ALA A 69 4.18 -6.45 -2.03
C ALA A 69 5.26 -5.37 -2.16
N GLY A 70 6.44 -5.71 -2.70
CA GLY A 70 7.44 -4.72 -3.02
C GLY A 70 7.18 -4.02 -4.36
N PRO A 71 8.06 -3.11 -4.78
CA PRO A 71 7.81 -2.20 -5.91
C PRO A 71 7.50 -2.91 -7.23
N VAL A 72 8.19 -4.02 -7.49
CA VAL A 72 8.02 -4.79 -8.73
C VAL A 72 6.65 -5.47 -8.75
N ALA A 73 6.23 -6.05 -7.62
CA ALA A 73 4.93 -6.69 -7.48
C ALA A 73 3.78 -5.67 -7.63
N ILE A 74 3.93 -4.46 -7.08
CA ILE A 74 2.93 -3.38 -7.22
C ILE A 74 2.74 -3.01 -8.70
N ILE A 75 3.84 -2.89 -9.46
CA ILE A 75 3.79 -2.60 -10.90
C ILE A 75 3.09 -3.73 -11.67
N ALA A 76 3.42 -4.98 -11.36
CA ALA A 76 2.81 -6.15 -12.00
C ALA A 76 1.29 -6.20 -11.77
N VAL A 77 0.84 -6.01 -10.52
CA VAL A 77 -0.59 -5.95 -10.18
C VAL A 77 -1.26 -4.76 -10.87
N GLY A 78 -0.63 -3.59 -10.89
CA GLY A 78 -1.15 -2.41 -11.58
C GLY A 78 -1.32 -2.63 -13.09
N ALA A 79 -0.36 -3.31 -13.73
CA ALA A 79 -0.43 -3.65 -15.14
C ALA A 79 -1.58 -4.63 -15.44
N GLU A 80 -1.85 -5.58 -14.55
CA GLU A 80 -2.97 -6.51 -14.67
C GLU A 80 -4.32 -5.81 -14.50
N VAL A 81 -4.44 -4.96 -13.48
CA VAL A 81 -5.66 -4.16 -13.26
C VAL A 81 -5.94 -3.23 -14.43
N ALA A 82 -4.91 -2.60 -15.00
CA ALA A 82 -5.04 -1.72 -16.15
C ALA A 82 -5.57 -2.44 -17.41
N LYS A 83 -5.31 -3.74 -17.56
CA LYS A 83 -5.83 -4.57 -18.66
C LYS A 83 -7.28 -4.98 -18.46
N SER A 84 -7.78 -5.00 -17.21
CA SER A 84 -9.13 -5.45 -16.91
C SER A 84 -10.19 -4.41 -17.28
N ASN A 85 -10.31 -3.31 -16.53
CA ASN A 85 -11.32 -2.26 -16.73
C ASN A 85 -10.89 -0.95 -16.06
N ALA A 86 -11.29 0.20 -16.62
CA ALA A 86 -10.96 1.53 -16.08
C ALA A 86 -11.45 1.74 -14.62
N ASP A 87 -12.63 1.20 -14.28
CA ASP A 87 -13.20 1.28 -12.92
C ASP A 87 -12.23 0.65 -11.88
N GLY A 88 -11.60 -0.48 -12.21
CA GLY A 88 -10.62 -1.15 -11.34
C GLY A 88 -9.32 -0.36 -11.19
N LEU A 89 -8.89 0.33 -12.24
CA LEU A 89 -7.69 1.18 -12.21
C LEU A 89 -7.86 2.37 -11.26
N TYR A 90 -9.03 3.01 -11.26
CA TYR A 90 -9.33 4.08 -10.29
C TYR A 90 -9.33 3.58 -8.85
N GLN A 91 -9.90 2.39 -8.61
CA GLN A 91 -9.90 1.80 -7.27
C GLN A 91 -8.49 1.43 -6.80
N PHE A 92 -7.67 0.86 -7.69
CA PHE A 92 -6.27 0.55 -7.40
C PHE A 92 -5.46 1.83 -7.12
N ALA A 93 -5.62 2.86 -7.94
CA ALA A 93 -4.97 4.14 -7.73
C ALA A 93 -5.41 4.80 -6.41
N ALA A 94 -6.70 4.76 -6.06
CA ALA A 94 -7.20 5.29 -4.80
C ALA A 94 -6.58 4.57 -3.60
N LEU A 95 -6.49 3.24 -3.65
CA LEU A 95 -5.86 2.44 -2.60
C LEU A 95 -4.36 2.75 -2.48
N LEU A 96 -3.62 2.84 -3.58
CA LEU A 96 -2.19 3.20 -3.55
C LEU A 96 -1.96 4.59 -2.97
N ASN A 97 -2.70 5.60 -3.43
CA ASN A 97 -2.57 6.97 -2.93
C ASN A 97 -2.87 7.06 -1.44
N LEU A 98 -3.86 6.30 -0.95
CA LEU A 98 -4.21 6.30 0.46
C LEU A 98 -3.14 5.62 1.33
N ASN A 99 -2.55 4.52 0.86
CA ASN A 99 -1.41 3.90 1.52
C ASN A 99 -0.22 4.87 1.60
N LEU A 100 0.10 5.55 0.50
CA LEU A 100 1.16 6.56 0.47
C LEU A 100 0.86 7.72 1.42
N ALA A 101 -0.38 8.22 1.45
CA ALA A 101 -0.78 9.29 2.35
C ALA A 101 -0.62 8.89 3.84
N VAL A 102 -1.02 7.67 4.20
CA VAL A 102 -0.88 7.16 5.57
C VAL A 102 0.59 6.96 5.94
N ILE A 103 1.40 6.39 5.04
CA ILE A 103 2.85 6.22 5.26
C ILE A 103 3.53 7.58 5.39
N ASN A 104 3.21 8.54 4.53
CA ASN A 104 3.78 9.89 4.57
C ASN A 104 3.42 10.64 5.85
N LEU A 105 2.32 10.31 6.51
CA LEU A 105 1.94 10.92 7.78
C LEU A 105 2.74 10.39 8.98
N LEU A 106 3.48 9.28 8.81
CA LEU A 106 4.29 8.73 9.88
C LEU A 106 5.44 9.68 10.25
N PRO A 107 5.83 9.75 11.53
CA PRO A 107 6.94 10.59 12.00
C PRO A 107 8.30 9.98 11.65
N LEU A 108 8.51 9.68 10.36
CA LEU A 108 9.73 9.12 9.82
C LEU A 108 10.50 10.21 9.07
N PRO A 109 11.81 10.37 9.31
CA PRO A 109 12.64 11.29 8.54
C PRO A 109 12.55 10.98 7.04
N ALA A 110 12.64 12.02 6.21
CA ALA A 110 12.41 12.00 4.75
C ALA A 110 10.96 11.97 4.26
N LEU A 111 10.00 11.70 5.14
CA LEU A 111 8.57 11.80 4.82
C LEU A 111 7.98 13.12 5.33
N ASP A 112 6.82 13.51 4.80
CA ASP A 112 6.10 14.74 5.17
C ASP A 112 5.83 14.79 6.69
N GLY A 113 5.46 13.65 7.28
CA GLY A 113 5.20 13.46 8.71
C GLY A 113 6.45 13.60 9.57
N GLY A 114 7.64 13.34 9.02
CA GLY A 114 8.92 13.62 9.68
C GLY A 114 9.14 15.11 9.85
N THR A 115 8.93 15.90 8.79
CA THR A 115 9.00 17.37 8.87
C THR A 115 7.96 17.92 9.82
N LEU A 116 6.71 17.42 9.75
CA LEU A 116 5.66 17.79 10.69
C LEU A 116 6.04 17.46 12.14
N ALA A 117 6.64 16.29 12.39
CA ALA A 117 7.08 15.90 13.73
C ALA A 117 8.18 16.83 14.26
N LEU A 118 9.12 17.27 13.42
CA LEU A 118 10.15 18.23 13.80
C LEU A 118 9.56 19.61 14.11
N ILE A 119 8.63 20.10 13.28
CA ILE A 119 7.93 21.37 13.54
C ILE A 119 7.12 21.29 14.85
N LEU A 120 6.42 20.18 15.09
CA LEU A 120 5.69 19.95 16.34
C LEU A 120 6.64 19.91 17.55
N LEU A 121 7.80 19.28 17.41
CA LEU A 121 8.83 19.26 18.45
C LEU A 121 9.35 20.67 18.75
N GLU A 122 9.60 21.48 17.72
CA GLU A 122 10.00 22.89 17.88
C GLU A 122 8.92 23.72 18.57
N ALA A 123 7.65 23.52 18.20
CA ALA A 123 6.52 24.19 18.81
C ALA A 123 6.42 23.85 20.32
N VAL A 124 6.56 22.57 20.68
CA VAL A 124 6.57 22.11 22.07
C VAL A 124 7.78 22.63 22.85
N ARG A 125 8.93 22.83 22.18
CA ARG A 125 10.16 23.41 22.78
C ARG A 125 10.14 24.94 22.91
N GLY A 126 8.98 25.58 22.71
CA GLY A 126 8.82 27.03 22.81
C GLY A 126 9.30 27.79 21.58
N GLY A 127 9.16 27.19 20.39
CA GLY A 127 9.53 27.80 19.10
C GLY A 127 11.04 27.85 18.84
N ARG A 128 11.83 27.16 19.67
CA ARG A 128 13.29 27.09 19.49
C ARG A 128 13.62 26.13 18.36
N LYS A 129 13.91 26.69 17.19
CA LYS A 129 14.35 25.94 16.01
C LYS A 129 15.50 24.99 16.33
N LEU A 130 15.46 23.81 15.73
CA LEU A 130 16.59 22.89 15.77
C LEU A 130 17.77 23.52 15.00
N PRO A 131 19.01 23.22 15.38
CA PRO A 131 20.16 23.57 14.56
C PRO A 131 19.97 22.97 13.16
N LEU A 132 20.20 23.77 12.12
CA LEU A 132 20.00 23.35 10.73
C LEU A 132 20.76 22.07 10.40
N GLU A 133 21.97 21.92 10.95
CA GLU A 133 22.81 20.72 10.79
C GLU A 133 22.15 19.45 11.34
N VAL A 134 21.42 19.57 12.45
CA VAL A 134 20.72 18.43 13.09
C VAL A 134 19.47 18.07 12.28
N GLU A 135 18.67 19.06 11.87
CA GLU A 135 17.51 18.84 11.02
C GLU A 135 17.90 18.19 9.69
N GLN A 136 18.92 18.74 9.03
CA GLN A 136 19.45 18.18 7.78
C GLN A 136 20.02 16.78 7.97
N GLY A 137 20.73 16.52 9.07
CA GLY A 137 21.26 15.20 9.40
C GLY A 137 20.14 14.16 9.57
N ILE A 138 19.10 14.51 10.32
CA ILE A 138 17.92 13.65 10.53
C ILE A 138 17.23 13.38 9.19
N MET A 139 16.88 14.42 8.44
CA MET A 139 16.17 14.27 7.16
C MET A 139 16.98 13.49 6.12
N SER A 140 18.28 13.78 5.99
CA SER A 140 19.16 13.09 5.04
C SER A 140 19.35 11.61 5.40
N SER A 141 19.44 11.28 6.69
CA SER A 141 19.51 9.89 7.14
C SER A 141 18.26 9.11 6.76
N GLY A 142 17.08 9.74 6.83
CA GLY A 142 15.83 9.15 6.36
C GLY A 142 15.84 8.87 4.86
N ILE A 143 16.34 9.81 4.05
CA ILE A 143 16.39 9.66 2.59
C ILE A 143 17.29 8.48 2.23
N LEU A 144 18.47 8.41 2.86
CA LEU A 144 19.39 7.30 2.68
C LEU A 144 18.76 5.96 3.07
N LEU A 145 18.03 5.90 4.18
CA LEU A 145 17.31 4.71 4.61
C LEU A 145 16.25 4.29 3.59
N VAL A 146 15.42 5.22 3.12
CA VAL A 146 14.36 4.93 2.13
C VAL A 146 14.96 4.42 0.82
N ILE A 147 16.01 5.06 0.32
CA ILE A 147 16.72 4.62 -0.89
C ILE A 147 17.28 3.22 -0.69
N PHE A 148 17.98 2.98 0.43
CA PHE A 148 18.55 1.68 0.76
C PHE A 148 17.47 0.60 0.83
N LEU A 149 16.36 0.86 1.52
CA LEU A 149 15.25 -0.08 1.67
C LEU A 149 14.56 -0.34 0.32
N GLY A 150 14.39 0.69 -0.51
CA GLY A 150 13.84 0.58 -1.85
C GLY A 150 14.70 -0.32 -2.75
N LEU A 151 16.01 -0.09 -2.78
CA LEU A 151 16.95 -0.94 -3.51
C LEU A 151 16.95 -2.39 -2.99
N PHE A 152 16.97 -2.56 -1.67
CA PHE A 152 16.89 -3.87 -1.04
C PHE A 152 15.62 -4.64 -1.44
N LEU A 153 14.46 -3.98 -1.42
CA LEU A 153 13.20 -4.60 -1.82
C LEU A 153 13.17 -4.93 -3.31
N ILE A 154 13.70 -4.07 -4.18
CA ILE A 154 13.79 -4.36 -5.61
C ILE A 154 14.64 -5.61 -5.87
N VAL A 155 15.81 -5.71 -5.21
CA VAL A 155 16.67 -6.90 -5.33
C VAL A 155 15.96 -8.13 -4.77
N LYS A 156 15.37 -8.04 -3.57
CA LYS A 156 14.61 -9.14 -2.95
C LYS A 156 13.49 -9.63 -3.86
N ASP A 157 12.71 -8.71 -4.43
CA ASP A 157 11.58 -9.07 -5.29
C ASP A 157 12.07 -9.70 -6.59
N THR A 158 13.10 -9.14 -7.22
CA THR A 158 13.70 -9.68 -8.45
C THR A 158 14.21 -11.10 -8.25
N LEU A 159 14.89 -11.38 -7.13
CA LEU A 159 15.39 -12.72 -6.79
C LEU A 159 14.27 -13.73 -6.46
N ASN A 160 13.11 -13.25 -6.02
CA ASN A 160 11.96 -14.11 -5.72
C ASN A 160 11.06 -14.35 -6.93
N LEU A 161 11.35 -13.76 -8.10
CA LEU A 161 10.65 -14.09 -9.34
C LEU A 161 11.00 -15.53 -9.75
N ASP A 162 9.97 -16.33 -10.03
CA ASP A 162 10.11 -17.75 -10.37
C ASP A 162 11.09 -18.00 -11.53
N PHE A 163 11.19 -17.04 -12.47
CA PHE A 163 12.16 -17.05 -13.57
C PHE A 163 13.64 -17.09 -13.13
N ILE A 164 14.01 -16.43 -12.02
CA ILE A 164 15.38 -16.46 -11.48
C ILE A 164 15.62 -17.76 -10.70
N ARG A 165 14.59 -18.31 -10.04
CA ARG A 165 14.66 -19.61 -9.34
C ARG A 165 14.82 -20.79 -10.28
N GLU A 166 14.44 -20.67 -11.55
CA GLU A 166 14.59 -21.71 -12.57
C GLU A 166 16.00 -21.73 -13.22
N ILE A 167 16.74 -20.62 -13.11
CA ILE A 167 18.10 -20.46 -13.68
C ILE A 167 19.21 -20.74 -12.64
N LEU A 168 18.91 -20.64 -11.34
CA LEU A 168 19.80 -20.97 -10.21
C LEU A 168 19.58 -22.40 -9.72
#